data_AF-A0A5C5WNJ6-F1
#
_entry.id   AF-A0A5C5WNJ6-F1
#
_cell.length_a   1.000
_cell.length_b   1.000
_cell.length_c   1.000
_cell.angle_alpha   90.00
_cell.angle_beta   90.00
_cell.angle_gamma   90.00
#
_symmetry.space_group_name_H-M   'P 1'
#
loop_
_entity.id
_entity.type
_entity.pdbx_description
1 polymer ?
#
loop_
_entity_poly.entity_id
_entity_poly.type
_entity_poly.pdbx_seq_one_letter_code
_entity_poly.pdbx_strand_id
1 'polypeptide(L)'
;MRSGSVTLEFIVSVPIVFILLLGIVTFWFYCLAQFAATSSLIEGTRQATLVQSSGLVFDSVGAENDRVDTIVATLNEQLRVHRLEIADEANGFTDHSDLANVTIVVEFFQQTPIVRPVDAQFVPERTTPPPADANDVVITLGFYLTENNDSIKSCGPVPNWLAPIGFDLEGSHFQMTTRGRLE
;
A
#
# COMPACT_ATOMS: atom_id res chain seq x y z
N MET A 1 -54.93 -6.41 7.15
CA MET A 1 -54.03 -5.42 6.52
C MET A 1 -52.65 -5.29 7.19
N ARG A 2 -52.45 -5.72 8.45
CA ARG A 2 -51.11 -5.69 9.11
C ARG A 2 -50.03 -6.56 8.44
N SER A 3 -50.40 -7.69 7.84
CA SER A 3 -49.44 -8.58 7.17
C SER A 3 -48.72 -7.93 5.98
N GLY A 4 -49.40 -7.06 5.21
CA GLY A 4 -48.79 -6.40 4.04
C GLY A 4 -47.74 -5.35 4.42
N SER A 5 -47.93 -4.66 5.55
CA SER A 5 -46.97 -3.69 6.08
C SER A 5 -45.67 -4.37 6.53
N VAL A 6 -45.79 -5.53 7.21
CA VAL A 6 -44.63 -6.27 7.71
C VAL A 6 -43.82 -6.89 6.56
N THR A 7 -44.48 -7.40 5.52
CA THR A 7 -43.77 -7.94 4.35
C THR A 7 -43.05 -6.85 3.56
N LEU A 8 -43.65 -5.66 3.43
CA LEU A 8 -43.03 -4.53 2.73
C LEU A 8 -41.85 -3.95 3.51
N GLU A 9 -41.97 -3.85 4.83
CA GLU A 9 -40.87 -3.47 5.72
C GLU A 9 -39.70 -4.47 5.65
N PHE A 10 -39.98 -5.78 5.61
CA PHE A 10 -38.95 -6.81 5.47
C PHE A 10 -38.24 -6.75 4.10
N ILE A 11 -39.00 -6.58 3.01
CA ILE A 11 -38.44 -6.49 1.65
C ILE A 11 -37.52 -5.26 1.49
N VAL A 12 -37.84 -4.15 2.15
CA VAL A 12 -37.03 -2.92 2.08
C VAL A 12 -35.84 -2.98 3.04
N SER A 13 -36.01 -3.54 4.23
CA SER A 13 -34.94 -3.58 5.25
C SER A 13 -33.82 -4.58 4.92
N VAL A 14 -34.13 -5.73 4.31
CA VAL A 14 -33.11 -6.76 4.01
C VAL A 14 -31.99 -6.25 3.09
N PRO A 15 -32.26 -5.59 1.95
CA PRO A 15 -31.21 -5.00 1.11
C PRO A 15 -30.39 -3.94 1.84
N ILE A 16 -31.03 -3.10 2.67
CA ILE A 16 -30.33 -2.05 3.42
C ILE A 16 -29.35 -2.67 4.42
N VAL A 17 -29.79 -3.66 5.20
CA VAL A 17 -28.93 -4.38 6.14
C VAL A 17 -27.80 -5.09 5.41
N PHE A 18 -28.07 -5.72 4.26
CA PHE A 18 -27.06 -6.36 3.44
C PHE A 18 -25.98 -5.37 2.97
N ILE A 19 -26.36 -4.22 2.40
CA ILE A 19 -25.44 -3.18 1.95
C ILE A 19 -24.59 -2.65 3.12
N LEU A 20 -25.21 -2.40 4.28
CA LEU A 20 -24.48 -1.95 5.47
C LEU A 20 -23.47 -2.99 5.95
N LEU A 21 -23.83 -4.27 5.94
CA LEU A 21 -22.91 -5.35 6.30
C LEU A 21 -21.73 -5.43 5.32
N LEU A 22 -21.99 -5.35 4.00
CA LEU A 22 -20.91 -5.30 3.02
C LEU A 22 -19.99 -4.10 3.26
N GLY A 23 -20.56 -2.91 3.52
CA GLY A 23 -19.78 -1.71 3.81
C GLY A 23 -18.91 -1.83 5.07
N ILE A 24 -19.43 -2.42 6.14
CA ILE A 24 -18.64 -2.68 7.36
C ILE A 24 -17.48 -3.62 7.06
N VAL A 25 -17.71 -4.68 6.28
CA VAL A 25 -16.65 -5.64 5.96
C VAL A 25 -15.61 -5.03 5.02
N THR A 26 -16.01 -4.31 3.97
CA THR A 26 -15.08 -3.59 3.09
C THR A 26 -14.24 -2.57 3.86
N PHE A 27 -14.86 -1.82 4.78
CA PHE A 27 -14.15 -0.90 5.66
C PHE A 27 -13.15 -1.63 6.57
N TRP A 28 -13.49 -2.81 7.07
CA TRP A 28 -12.55 -3.62 7.87
C TRP A 28 -11.31 -4.04 7.08
N PHE A 29 -11.47 -4.46 5.82
CA PHE A 29 -10.34 -4.74 4.93
C PHE A 29 -9.47 -3.50 4.68
N TYR A 30 -10.10 -2.33 4.52
CA TYR A 30 -9.37 -1.07 4.44
C TYR A 30 -8.55 -0.79 5.72
N CYS A 31 -9.11 -1.01 6.90
CA CYS A 31 -8.37 -0.88 8.16
C CYS A 31 -7.19 -1.86 8.26
N LEU A 32 -7.32 -3.09 7.78
CA LEU A 32 -6.23 -4.06 7.73
C LEU A 32 -5.11 -3.60 6.79
N ALA A 33 -5.46 -3.06 5.62
CA ALA A 33 -4.49 -2.50 4.67
C ALA A 33 -3.74 -1.31 5.28
N GLN A 34 -4.45 -0.42 6.00
CA GLN A 34 -3.83 0.71 6.69
C GLN A 34 -2.89 0.26 7.81
N PHE A 35 -3.25 -0.80 8.56
CA PHE A 35 -2.39 -1.38 9.59
C PHE A 35 -1.10 -1.96 8.97
N ALA A 36 -1.23 -2.69 7.87
CA ALA A 36 -0.11 -3.25 7.12
C ALA A 36 0.87 -2.18 6.62
N ALA A 37 0.32 -1.09 6.05
CA ALA A 37 1.12 0.04 5.60
C ALA A 37 1.84 0.74 6.77
N THR A 38 1.16 0.88 7.91
CA THR A 38 1.75 1.54 9.08
C THR A 38 2.90 0.70 9.67
N SER A 39 2.69 -0.61 9.83
CA SER A 39 3.73 -1.51 10.36
C SER A 39 4.94 -1.60 9.43
N SER A 40 4.71 -1.73 8.11
CA SER A 40 5.80 -1.78 7.15
C SER A 40 6.59 -0.47 7.16
N LEU A 41 5.95 0.69 7.14
CA LEU A 41 6.62 1.99 7.16
C LEU A 41 7.47 2.23 8.42
N ILE A 42 6.99 1.82 9.59
CA ILE A 42 7.76 1.92 10.85
C ILE A 42 9.03 1.05 10.76
N GLU A 43 8.89 -0.19 10.30
CA GLU A 43 10.02 -1.10 10.24
C GLU A 43 11.00 -0.74 9.11
N GLY A 44 10.49 -0.28 7.97
CA GLY A 44 11.28 0.23 6.85
C GLY A 44 12.09 1.46 7.23
N THR A 45 11.49 2.42 7.95
CA THR A 45 12.24 3.59 8.45
C THR A 45 13.28 3.22 9.48
N ARG A 46 12.98 2.26 10.37
CA ARG A 46 13.95 1.73 11.34
C ARG A 46 15.16 1.13 10.62
N GLN A 47 14.94 0.31 9.59
CA GLN A 47 16.03 -0.28 8.81
C GLN A 47 16.80 0.76 8.00
N ALA A 48 16.11 1.75 7.44
CA ALA A 48 16.77 2.82 6.70
C ALA A 48 17.78 3.58 7.57
N THR A 49 17.48 3.81 8.85
CA THR A 49 18.45 4.39 9.80
C THR A 49 19.66 3.47 10.03
N LEU A 50 19.46 2.17 10.18
CA LEU A 50 20.58 1.22 10.38
C LEU A 50 21.49 1.14 9.15
N VAL A 51 20.87 1.06 7.98
CA VAL A 51 21.55 0.88 6.70
C VAL A 51 22.32 2.14 6.28
N GLN A 52 21.96 3.33 6.76
CA GLN A 52 22.73 4.55 6.53
C GLN A 52 24.19 4.43 7.03
N SER A 53 24.41 3.72 8.13
CA SER A 53 25.73 3.52 8.73
C SER A 53 26.56 2.39 8.09
N SER A 54 25.93 1.57 7.24
CA SER A 54 26.48 0.30 6.74
C SER A 54 27.54 0.42 5.63
N GLY A 55 27.80 1.64 5.13
CA GLY A 55 28.76 1.87 4.04
C GLY A 55 28.31 1.38 2.66
N LEU A 56 27.12 0.77 2.55
CA LEU A 56 26.49 0.40 1.28
C LEU A 56 26.26 1.64 0.40
N VAL A 57 26.17 1.46 -0.92
CA VAL A 57 25.89 2.56 -1.85
C VAL A 57 24.39 2.85 -1.85
N PHE A 58 24.03 4.13 -1.91
CA PHE A 58 22.66 4.52 -2.26
C PHE A 58 22.62 4.57 -3.78
N ASP A 59 22.09 3.54 -4.41
CA ASP A 59 22.04 3.42 -5.87
C ASP A 59 20.61 3.16 -6.34
N SER A 60 20.38 3.48 -7.60
CA SER A 60 19.15 3.16 -8.31
C SER A 60 19.21 1.76 -8.92
N VAL A 61 18.02 1.28 -9.29
CA VAL A 61 17.68 0.05 -10.02
C VAL A 61 18.85 -0.70 -10.67
N GLY A 62 19.01 -1.97 -10.33
CA GLY A 62 19.93 -2.89 -11.01
C GLY A 62 21.33 -2.98 -10.39
N ALA A 63 21.60 -2.24 -9.31
CA ALA A 63 22.76 -2.45 -8.47
C ALA A 63 22.43 -3.50 -7.40
N GLU A 64 23.04 -4.69 -7.48
CA GLU A 64 22.78 -5.75 -6.49
C GLU A 64 23.25 -5.32 -5.08
N ASN A 65 22.38 -5.47 -4.08
CA ASN A 65 22.65 -5.26 -2.65
C ASN A 65 22.95 -3.81 -2.27
N ASP A 66 22.07 -2.89 -2.66
CA ASP A 66 22.15 -1.50 -2.24
C ASP A 66 21.39 -1.23 -0.90
N ARG A 67 21.47 0.03 -0.43
CA ARG A 67 20.75 0.44 0.78
C ARG A 67 19.23 0.30 0.65
N VAL A 68 18.71 0.59 -0.53
CA VAL A 68 17.27 0.59 -0.83
C VAL A 68 16.74 -0.83 -0.89
N ASP A 69 17.48 -1.78 -1.45
CA ASP A 69 17.11 -3.20 -1.50
C ASP A 69 16.93 -3.77 -0.09
N THR A 70 17.80 -3.40 0.85
CA THR A 70 17.67 -3.85 2.25
C THR A 70 16.41 -3.28 2.91
N ILE A 71 16.08 -2.03 2.61
CA ILE A 71 14.86 -1.36 3.09
C ILE A 71 13.61 -2.01 2.45
N VAL A 72 13.62 -2.19 1.13
CA VAL A 72 12.56 -2.83 0.34
C VAL A 72 12.32 -4.26 0.81
N ALA A 73 13.38 -5.04 1.04
CA ALA A 73 13.26 -6.42 1.51
C ALA A 73 12.54 -6.48 2.86
N THR A 74 12.87 -5.58 3.78
CA THR A 74 12.20 -5.53 5.08
C THR A 74 10.75 -5.06 4.96
N LEU A 75 10.49 -4.06 4.13
CA LEU A 75 9.13 -3.61 3.82
C LEU A 75 8.29 -4.74 3.22
N ASN A 76 8.86 -5.49 2.28
CA ASN A 76 8.19 -6.59 1.60
C ASN A 76 7.87 -7.74 2.55
N GLU A 77 8.74 -8.04 3.53
CA GLU A 77 8.44 -9.03 4.57
C GLU A 77 7.19 -8.66 5.39
N GLN A 78 7.05 -7.38 5.76
CA GLN A 78 5.89 -6.91 6.52
C GLN A 78 4.62 -6.83 5.66
N LEU A 79 4.74 -6.40 4.39
CA LEU A 79 3.63 -6.27 3.47
C LEU A 79 3.04 -7.62 3.05
N ARG A 80 3.89 -8.64 2.88
CA ARG A 80 3.49 -9.99 2.45
C ARG A 80 2.49 -10.66 3.37
N VAL A 81 2.58 -10.40 4.67
CA VAL A 81 1.59 -10.90 5.65
C VAL A 81 0.17 -10.45 5.30
N HIS A 82 0.03 -9.30 4.64
CA HIS A 82 -1.23 -8.67 4.28
C HIS A 82 -1.57 -8.77 2.79
N ARG A 83 -0.95 -9.72 2.08
CA ARG A 83 -1.11 -9.92 0.64
C ARG A 83 -0.69 -8.73 -0.23
N LEU A 84 0.22 -7.90 0.28
CA LEU A 84 0.82 -6.78 -0.43
C LEU A 84 2.27 -7.13 -0.73
N GLU A 85 2.81 -6.63 -1.84
CA GLU A 85 4.23 -6.79 -2.13
C GLU A 85 4.81 -5.65 -2.94
N ILE A 86 6.13 -5.53 -2.91
CA ILE A 86 6.88 -4.64 -3.81
C ILE A 86 7.50 -5.55 -4.86
N ALA A 87 6.87 -5.65 -6.03
CA ALA A 87 7.40 -6.37 -7.18
C ALA A 87 8.47 -5.52 -7.86
N ASP A 88 9.68 -6.05 -8.01
CA ASP A 88 10.80 -5.40 -8.68
C ASP A 88 11.78 -6.46 -9.18
N GLU A 89 11.47 -7.01 -10.35
CA GLU A 89 12.25 -8.10 -10.95
C GLU A 89 13.70 -7.71 -11.22
N ALA A 90 13.98 -6.43 -11.45
CA ALA A 90 15.32 -5.92 -11.70
C ALA A 90 16.24 -6.02 -10.48
N ASN A 91 15.66 -6.05 -9.26
CA ASN A 91 16.38 -6.16 -8.00
C ASN A 91 16.07 -7.48 -7.26
N GLY A 92 15.57 -8.50 -7.99
CA GLY A 92 15.34 -9.83 -7.45
C GLY A 92 14.04 -10.01 -6.65
N PHE A 93 13.14 -9.01 -6.65
CA PHE A 93 11.82 -9.11 -6.03
C PHE A 93 10.79 -9.59 -7.06
N THR A 94 10.42 -10.87 -6.99
CA THR A 94 9.49 -11.50 -7.94
C THR A 94 8.06 -10.98 -7.79
N ASP A 95 7.38 -10.76 -8.91
CA ASP A 95 5.93 -10.45 -8.99
C ASP A 95 5.08 -11.72 -8.85
N HIS A 96 4.19 -11.74 -7.86
CA HIS A 96 3.26 -12.82 -7.55
C HIS A 96 1.85 -12.39 -7.92
N SER A 97 1.22 -13.15 -8.80
CA SER A 97 -0.13 -12.85 -9.30
C SER A 97 -1.24 -12.87 -8.25
N ASP A 98 -0.96 -13.30 -7.03
CA ASP A 98 -1.91 -13.40 -5.93
C ASP A 98 -1.72 -12.30 -4.86
N LEU A 99 -0.76 -11.40 -5.05
CA LEU A 99 -0.44 -10.28 -4.18
C LEU A 99 -0.72 -8.96 -4.90
N ALA A 100 -1.04 -7.90 -4.15
CA ALA A 100 -1.21 -6.58 -4.72
C ALA A 100 0.11 -5.81 -4.69
N ASN A 101 0.43 -5.21 -5.83
CA ASN A 101 1.66 -4.45 -5.99
C ASN A 101 1.60 -3.09 -5.29
N VAL A 102 2.67 -2.79 -4.58
CA VAL A 102 2.90 -1.59 -3.79
C VAL A 102 4.08 -0.85 -4.38
N THR A 103 3.91 0.45 -4.53
CA THR A 103 5.00 1.36 -4.88
C THR A 103 5.50 2.07 -3.63
N ILE A 104 6.80 2.16 -3.49
CA ILE A 104 7.48 2.94 -2.48
C ILE A 104 8.39 3.98 -3.11
N VAL A 105 8.61 5.05 -2.37
CA VAL A 105 9.55 6.12 -2.68
C VAL A 105 10.41 6.30 -1.43
N VAL A 106 11.71 6.14 -1.59
CA VAL A 106 12.70 6.32 -0.52
C VAL A 106 13.52 7.56 -0.82
N GLU A 107 13.55 8.50 0.12
CA GLU A 107 14.24 9.78 0.00
C GLU A 107 15.18 10.01 1.19
N PHE A 108 16.43 10.37 0.87
CA PHE A 108 17.44 10.83 1.82
C PHE A 108 17.87 12.26 1.48
N PHE A 109 18.50 12.95 2.43
CA PHE A 109 18.96 14.33 2.23
C PHE A 109 19.84 14.49 0.99
N GLN A 110 19.49 15.45 0.13
CA GLN A 110 20.24 15.80 -1.09
C GLN A 110 20.47 14.62 -2.06
N GLN A 111 19.70 13.53 -1.93
CA GLN A 111 19.70 12.42 -2.87
C GLN A 111 18.42 12.42 -3.69
N THR A 112 18.51 11.96 -4.94
CA THR A 112 17.33 11.78 -5.79
C THR A 112 16.42 10.72 -5.16
N PRO A 113 15.11 10.97 -4.99
CA PRO A 113 14.19 9.96 -4.48
C PRO A 113 14.20 8.73 -5.37
N ILE A 114 14.26 7.56 -4.75
CA ILE A 114 14.28 6.28 -5.44
C ILE A 114 12.90 5.66 -5.37
N VAL A 115 12.34 5.34 -6.54
CA VAL A 115 11.01 4.75 -6.71
C VAL A 115 11.13 3.25 -6.98
N ARG A 116 10.25 2.46 -6.36
CA ARG A 116 10.21 0.99 -6.44
C ARG A 116 8.76 0.47 -6.37
N PRO A 117 8.21 -0.27 -7.36
CA PRO A 117 8.81 -0.54 -8.66
C PRO A 117 9.05 0.74 -9.46
N VAL A 118 9.98 0.65 -10.39
CA VAL A 118 10.43 1.78 -11.23
C VAL A 118 9.40 2.11 -12.32
N ASP A 119 8.68 1.09 -12.79
CA ASP A 119 7.65 1.19 -13.83
C ASP A 119 6.23 1.07 -13.24
N ALA A 120 6.05 1.44 -11.97
CA ALA A 120 4.75 1.36 -11.34
C ALA A 120 3.74 2.30 -12.02
N GLN A 121 2.52 1.81 -12.29
CA GLN A 121 1.40 2.62 -12.81
C GLN A 121 1.01 3.78 -11.88
N PHE A 122 1.36 3.67 -10.59
CA PHE A 122 1.16 4.69 -9.58
C PHE A 122 2.48 4.95 -8.85
N VAL A 123 2.93 6.21 -8.87
CA VAL A 123 4.04 6.69 -8.05
C VAL A 123 3.45 7.54 -6.93
N PRO A 124 3.57 7.12 -5.65
CA PRO A 124 2.97 7.86 -4.56
C PRO A 124 3.72 9.17 -4.35
N GLU A 125 2.95 10.23 -4.17
CA GLU A 125 3.50 11.55 -3.93
C GLU A 125 3.58 11.83 -2.43
N ARG A 126 4.48 12.73 -2.05
CA ARG A 126 4.55 13.17 -0.65
C ARG A 126 3.31 14.00 -0.35
N THR A 127 2.49 13.53 0.59
CA THR A 127 1.30 14.26 1.03
C THR A 127 1.60 15.39 2.00
N THR A 128 2.78 15.38 2.67
CA THR A 128 3.41 16.35 3.63
C THR A 128 4.44 15.55 4.47
N PRO A 129 5.66 16.01 4.90
CA PRO A 129 6.22 17.34 5.23
C PRO A 129 7.37 17.80 4.26
N PRO A 130 8.17 18.87 4.51
CA PRO A 130 9.31 19.30 3.65
C PRO A 130 10.29 18.17 3.27
N PRO A 131 11.16 18.37 2.26
CA PRO A 131 12.27 17.47 1.87
C PRO A 131 12.94 16.78 3.06
N ALA A 132 13.49 15.57 2.85
CA ALA A 132 14.31 14.93 3.87
C ALA A 132 15.39 15.93 4.32
N ASP A 133 15.51 16.16 5.63
CA ASP A 133 16.55 17.00 6.22
C ASP A 133 17.85 16.20 6.34
N ALA A 134 18.98 16.87 6.66
CA ALA A 134 20.33 16.27 6.68
C ALA A 134 20.47 14.93 7.42
N ASN A 135 19.62 14.72 8.43
CA ASN A 135 19.61 13.53 9.25
C ASN A 135 18.25 12.83 9.20
N ASP A 136 17.52 12.91 8.09
CA ASP A 136 16.22 12.25 7.97
C ASP A 136 16.20 11.31 6.76
N VAL A 137 15.42 10.25 6.90
CA VAL A 137 14.94 9.42 5.79
C VAL A 137 13.43 9.53 5.73
N VAL A 138 12.92 9.71 4.52
CA VAL A 138 11.49 9.75 4.25
C VAL A 138 11.14 8.56 3.38
N ILE A 139 10.15 7.80 3.83
CA ILE A 139 9.62 6.66 3.07
C ILE A 139 8.16 6.94 2.83
N THR A 140 7.79 6.97 1.56
CA THR A 140 6.40 7.07 1.11
C THR A 140 6.03 5.75 0.47
N LEU A 141 4.86 5.23 0.84
CA LEU A 141 4.30 3.99 0.32
C LEU A 141 2.93 4.29 -0.27
N GLY A 142 2.59 3.64 -1.37
CA GLY A 142 1.25 3.72 -1.92
C GLY A 142 0.89 2.56 -2.85
N PHE A 143 -0.41 2.32 -2.96
CA PHE A 143 -0.99 1.20 -3.72
C PHE A 143 -2.45 1.50 -4.06
N TYR A 144 -2.98 0.78 -5.04
CA TYR A 144 -4.42 0.82 -5.35
C TYR A 144 -5.22 0.03 -4.33
N LEU A 145 -6.35 0.60 -3.87
CA LEU A 145 -7.21 -0.05 -2.88
C LEU A 145 -7.90 -1.29 -3.46
N THR A 146 -8.34 -1.19 -4.71
CA THR A 146 -9.01 -2.27 -5.44
C THR A 146 -8.23 -2.62 -6.70
N GLU A 147 -8.55 -3.76 -7.31
CA GLU A 147 -8.01 -4.14 -8.62
C GLU A 147 -8.44 -3.10 -9.67
N ASN A 148 -7.47 -2.52 -10.40
CA ASN A 148 -7.76 -1.79 -11.63
C ASN A 148 -7.91 -2.82 -12.74
N ASN A 149 -8.95 -2.70 -13.57
CA ASN A 149 -9.34 -3.67 -14.61
C ASN A 149 -8.27 -4.01 -15.68
N ASP A 150 -7.08 -3.41 -15.65
CA ASP A 150 -6.03 -3.60 -16.66
C ASP A 150 -5.06 -4.75 -16.39
N SER A 151 -5.17 -5.49 -15.27
CA SER A 151 -4.31 -6.65 -15.04
C SER A 151 -4.91 -7.66 -14.05
N ILE A 152 -5.28 -8.83 -14.57
CA ILE A 152 -5.81 -10.06 -13.91
C ILE A 152 -4.81 -10.68 -12.88
N LYS A 153 -3.92 -9.88 -12.28
CA LYS A 153 -2.82 -10.34 -11.42
C LYS A 153 -2.70 -9.58 -10.10
N SER A 154 -3.68 -8.76 -9.74
CA SER A 154 -3.60 -7.95 -8.51
C SER A 154 -4.92 -8.01 -7.76
N CYS A 155 -5.03 -8.94 -6.81
CA CYS A 155 -6.09 -8.89 -5.82
C CYS A 155 -5.83 -7.69 -4.91
N GLY A 156 -6.40 -6.53 -5.24
CA GLY A 156 -6.31 -5.34 -4.40
C GLY A 156 -6.67 -5.65 -2.92
N PRO A 157 -6.04 -4.98 -1.94
CA PRO A 157 -6.19 -5.31 -0.53
C PRO A 157 -7.62 -5.07 0.00
N VAL A 158 -8.41 -4.27 -0.70
CA VAL A 158 -9.81 -3.99 -0.38
C VAL A 158 -10.71 -4.62 -1.45
N PRO A 159 -11.71 -5.43 -1.07
CA PRO A 159 -12.62 -6.03 -2.03
C PRO A 159 -13.63 -5.00 -2.56
N ASN A 160 -13.86 -5.03 -3.88
CA ASN A 160 -14.80 -4.14 -4.56
C ASN A 160 -16.26 -4.68 -4.55
N TRP A 161 -16.75 -5.14 -3.41
CA TRP A 161 -18.07 -5.80 -3.32
C TRP A 161 -19.27 -4.86 -3.38
N LEU A 162 -19.04 -3.55 -3.21
CA LEU A 162 -20.09 -2.53 -3.32
C LEU A 162 -20.20 -1.94 -4.74
N ALA A 163 -19.30 -2.27 -5.67
CA ALA A 163 -19.37 -1.79 -7.06
C ALA A 163 -20.72 -2.10 -7.75
N PRO A 164 -21.33 -3.30 -7.60
CA PRO A 164 -22.62 -3.60 -8.26
C PRO A 164 -23.79 -2.71 -7.83
N ILE A 165 -23.67 -1.99 -6.72
CA ILE A 165 -24.69 -1.07 -6.22
C ILE A 165 -24.28 0.41 -6.38
N GLY A 166 -23.22 0.68 -7.14
CA GLY A 166 -22.77 2.03 -7.51
C GLY A 166 -21.71 2.65 -6.59
N PHE A 167 -21.18 1.91 -5.61
CA PHE A 167 -20.06 2.35 -4.79
C PHE A 167 -18.79 1.61 -5.22
N ASP A 168 -18.10 2.20 -6.17
CA ASP A 168 -16.87 1.66 -6.74
C ASP A 168 -15.65 2.41 -6.21
N LEU A 169 -14.62 1.66 -5.80
CA LEU A 169 -13.32 2.19 -5.37
C LEU A 169 -12.24 1.95 -6.43
N GLU A 170 -12.59 1.57 -7.66
CA GLU A 170 -11.67 1.46 -8.79
C GLU A 170 -10.92 2.77 -9.01
N GLY A 171 -9.61 2.69 -9.24
CA GLY A 171 -8.72 3.85 -9.36
C GLY A 171 -8.42 4.60 -8.04
N SER A 172 -9.07 4.23 -6.93
CA SER A 172 -8.76 4.81 -5.62
C SER A 172 -7.42 4.25 -5.11
N HIS A 173 -6.57 5.15 -4.62
CA HIS A 173 -5.26 4.80 -4.09
C HIS A 173 -5.13 5.18 -2.63
N PHE A 174 -4.34 4.40 -1.91
CA PHE A 174 -3.85 4.72 -0.58
C PHE A 174 -2.42 5.21 -0.70
N GLN A 175 -2.07 6.23 0.09
CA GLN A 175 -0.70 6.67 0.26
C GLN A 175 -0.44 7.07 1.70
N MET A 176 0.74 6.72 2.19
CA MET A 176 1.19 7.07 3.52
C MET A 176 2.67 7.41 3.49
N THR A 177 3.05 8.46 4.20
CA THR A 177 4.44 8.91 4.33
C THR A 177 4.85 8.85 5.79
N THR A 178 6.07 8.38 6.03
CA THR A 178 6.72 8.41 7.34
C THR A 178 8.10 9.04 7.23
N ARG A 179 8.59 9.56 8.35
CA ARG A 179 9.90 10.17 8.48
C ARG A 179 10.62 9.55 9.67
N GLY A 180 11.81 9.04 9.44
CA GLY A 180 12.73 8.56 10.48
C GLY A 180 13.95 9.47 10.57
N ARG A 181 14.45 9.69 11.79
CA ARG A 181 15.72 10.39 12.01
C ARG A 181 16.87 9.40 11.93
N LEU A 182 17.93 9.79 11.24
CA LEU A 182 19.22 9.14 11.17
C LEU A 182 20.01 9.57 12.43
N GLU A 183 20.38 8.61 13.27
CA GLU A 183 21.19 8.83 14.47
C GLU A 183 22.69 8.66 14.18
#